data_AF-A0A359H4G8-F1
#
_entry.id   AF-A0A359H4G8-F1
#
_cell.length_a   1.000
_cell.length_b   1.000
_cell.length_c   1.000
_cell.angle_alpha   90.00
_cell.angle_beta   90.00
_cell.angle_gamma   90.00
#
_symmetry.space_group_name_H-M   'P 1'
#
loop_
_entity.id
_entity.type
_entity.pdbx_description
1 polymer ?
#
loop_
_entity_poly.entity_id
_entity_poly.type
_entity_poly.pdbx_seq_one_letter_code
_entity_poly.pdbx_strand_id
1 'polypeptide(L)'
;IDFIVDAIDTLSPKIALIQFALRNSIKIVSSMGAGAKTDATKVKIKDISKSFNCPLAYMLRKRLRKVGISKGFKVVFSEELPDESAIIAVEEQNKKSMVGTISYLPAVFGCICAQAVMEDLLGLNQK
;
A
#
# COMPACT_ATOMS: atom_id res chain seq x y z
N ILE A 1 14.40 10.16 -11.94
CA ILE A 1 13.27 9.33 -11.49
C ILE A 1 12.18 10.29 -11.05
N ASP A 2 11.08 10.34 -11.80
CA ASP A 2 9.99 11.29 -11.54
C ASP A 2 8.99 10.75 -10.51
N PHE A 3 8.88 9.43 -10.41
CA PHE A 3 7.95 8.75 -9.51
C PHE A 3 8.47 7.36 -9.09
N ILE A 4 8.19 6.96 -7.85
CA ILE A 4 8.42 5.61 -7.34
C ILE A 4 7.08 4.90 -7.17
N VAL A 5 6.97 3.68 -7.72
CA VAL A 5 5.84 2.78 -7.47
C VAL A 5 6.34 1.64 -6.59
N ASP A 6 5.82 1.59 -5.37
CA ASP A 6 6.20 0.60 -4.37
C ASP A 6 5.17 -0.54 -4.31
N ALA A 7 5.58 -1.73 -4.74
CA ALA A 7 4.80 -2.97 -4.67
C ALA A 7 5.40 -4.00 -3.69
N ILE A 8 6.20 -3.55 -2.72
CA ILE A 8 6.85 -4.41 -1.71
C ILE A 8 5.83 -4.80 -0.64
N ASP A 9 5.75 -6.07 -0.28
CA ASP A 9 4.85 -6.61 0.75
C ASP A 9 5.50 -6.71 2.15
N THR A 10 6.83 -6.67 2.20
CA THR A 10 7.62 -6.79 3.43
C THR A 10 7.86 -5.42 4.09
N LEU A 11 7.48 -5.28 5.36
CA LEU A 11 7.48 -3.99 6.09
C LEU A 11 8.82 -3.25 6.10
N SER A 12 9.94 -3.92 6.42
CA SER A 12 11.23 -3.26 6.60
C SER A 12 11.78 -2.59 5.33
N PRO A 13 11.92 -3.30 4.18
CA PRO A 13 12.35 -2.66 2.93
C PRO A 13 11.34 -1.61 2.43
N LYS A 14 10.03 -1.83 2.64
CA LYS A 14 8.99 -0.85 2.30
C LYS A 14 9.17 0.48 3.02
N ILE A 15 9.46 0.45 4.32
CA ILE A 15 9.74 1.65 5.12
C ILE A 15 10.99 2.36 4.62
N ALA A 16 12.07 1.61 4.37
CA ALA A 16 13.33 2.18 3.88
C ALA A 16 13.14 2.90 2.53
N LEU A 17 12.37 2.31 1.62
CA LEU A 17 12.04 2.91 0.32
C LEU A 17 11.22 4.20 0.48
N ILE A 18 10.18 4.19 1.32
CA ILE A 18 9.36 5.38 1.60
C ILE A 18 10.21 6.49 2.22
N GLN A 19 11.06 6.18 3.20
CA GLN A 19 11.98 7.15 3.79
C GLN A 19 12.96 7.73 2.77
N PHE A 20 13.49 6.88 1.89
CA PHE A 20 14.37 7.33 0.82
C PHE A 20 13.64 8.28 -0.13
N ALA A 21 12.44 7.91 -0.60
CA ALA A 21 11.65 8.72 -1.51
C ALA A 21 11.35 10.10 -0.91
N LEU A 22 10.80 10.14 0.31
CA LEU A 22 10.42 11.38 0.97
C LEU A 22 11.62 12.28 1.29
N ARG A 23 12.75 11.72 1.76
CA ARG A 23 13.97 12.51 2.03
C ARG A 23 14.56 13.15 0.78
N ASN A 24 14.41 12.51 -0.37
CA ASN A 24 14.91 13.02 -1.65
C ASN A 24 13.85 13.79 -2.44
N SER A 25 12.68 14.10 -1.83
CA SER A 25 11.56 14.77 -2.51
C SER A 25 11.09 14.05 -3.78
N ILE A 26 11.23 12.73 -3.83
CA ILE A 26 10.73 11.89 -4.93
C ILE A 26 9.31 11.47 -4.60
N LYS A 27 8.39 11.72 -5.53
CA LYS A 27 6.98 11.32 -5.38
C LYS A 27 6.87 9.79 -5.35
N ILE A 28 6.00 9.28 -4.48
CA ILE A 28 5.80 7.84 -4.29
C ILE A 28 4.33 7.49 -4.13
N VAL A 29 3.94 6.36 -4.75
CA VAL A 29 2.70 5.65 -4.49
C VAL A 29 3.04 4.25 -4.00
N SER A 30 2.41 3.84 -2.92
CA SER A 30 2.71 2.56 -2.27
C SER A 30 1.48 1.65 -2.23
N SER A 31 1.62 0.46 -2.80
CA SER A 31 0.61 -0.60 -2.78
C SER A 31 0.56 -1.26 -1.40
N MET A 32 -0.63 -1.40 -0.83
CA MET A 32 -0.88 -2.09 0.42
C MET A 32 -1.33 -3.54 0.18
N GLY A 33 -1.76 -4.23 1.24
CA GLY A 33 -2.17 -5.64 1.14
C GLY A 33 -3.47 -5.82 0.33
N ALA A 34 -3.37 -6.61 -0.74
CA ALA A 34 -4.49 -7.07 -1.56
C ALA A 34 -5.04 -8.44 -1.14
N GLY A 35 -4.38 -9.15 -0.22
CA GLY A 35 -4.82 -10.47 0.26
C GLY A 35 -6.09 -10.42 1.11
N ALA A 36 -6.78 -11.56 1.17
CA ALA A 36 -8.05 -11.80 1.87
C ALA A 36 -9.17 -10.84 1.45
N LYS A 37 -9.16 -10.42 0.17
CA LYS A 37 -10.09 -9.44 -0.39
C LYS A 37 -10.51 -9.87 -1.78
N THR A 38 -11.68 -9.41 -2.21
CA THR A 38 -12.27 -9.81 -3.50
C THR A 38 -12.89 -8.64 -4.25
N ASP A 39 -13.38 -7.60 -3.58
CA ASP A 39 -14.12 -6.53 -4.25
C ASP A 39 -13.18 -5.46 -4.82
N ALA A 40 -12.95 -5.53 -6.13
CA ALA A 40 -12.12 -4.57 -6.87
C ALA A 40 -12.67 -3.13 -6.82
N THR A 41 -13.99 -2.94 -6.63
CA THR A 41 -14.62 -1.61 -6.60
C THR A 41 -14.29 -0.82 -5.34
N LYS A 42 -13.83 -1.52 -4.29
CA LYS A 42 -13.42 -0.95 -3.00
C LYS A 42 -11.95 -0.54 -2.94
N VAL A 43 -11.19 -0.70 -4.03
CA VAL A 43 -9.81 -0.21 -4.11
C VAL A 43 -9.82 1.32 -4.24
N LYS A 44 -9.05 2.00 -3.39
CA LYS A 44 -8.96 3.47 -3.33
C LYS A 44 -7.52 3.95 -3.33
N ILE A 45 -7.32 5.15 -3.88
CA ILE A 45 -6.10 5.95 -3.75
C ILE A 45 -6.36 7.01 -2.67
N LYS A 46 -5.58 7.01 -1.59
CA LYS A 46 -5.64 8.04 -0.54
C LYS A 46 -4.24 8.34 0.01
N ASP A 47 -4.10 9.42 0.78
CA ASP A 47 -2.90 9.60 1.62
C ASP A 47 -2.79 8.46 2.65
N ILE A 48 -1.57 8.05 2.99
CA ILE A 48 -1.32 7.01 3.99
C ILE A 48 -2.07 7.25 5.30
N SER A 49 -2.20 8.50 5.76
CA SER A 49 -2.89 8.86 7.01
C SER A 49 -4.38 8.53 6.99
N LYS A 50 -4.97 8.40 5.81
CA LYS A 50 -6.40 8.12 5.60
C LYS A 50 -6.69 6.66 5.26
N SER A 51 -5.67 5.80 5.20
CA SER A 51 -5.88 4.37 4.95
C SER A 51 -6.45 3.62 6.16
N PHE A 52 -7.35 2.68 5.92
CA PHE A 52 -8.03 1.86 6.94
C PHE A 52 -8.27 0.43 6.43
N ASN A 53 -8.79 -0.47 7.27
CA ASN A 53 -9.12 -1.87 6.93
C ASN A 53 -7.98 -2.65 6.23
N CYS A 54 -6.72 -2.31 6.51
CA CYS A 54 -5.55 -2.96 5.94
C CYS A 54 -4.48 -3.17 7.02
N PRO A 55 -4.19 -4.43 7.41
CA PRO A 55 -3.18 -4.75 8.42
C PRO A 55 -1.78 -4.24 8.06
N LEU A 56 -1.37 -4.39 6.79
CA LEU A 56 -0.09 -3.86 6.31
C LEU A 56 -0.02 -2.34 6.45
N ALA A 57 -1.06 -1.62 6.03
CA ALA A 57 -1.10 -0.16 6.15
C ALA A 57 -1.09 0.28 7.63
N TYR A 58 -1.81 -0.42 8.51
CA TYR A 58 -1.79 -0.15 9.95
C TYR A 58 -0.39 -0.27 10.54
N MET A 59 0.29 -1.39 10.27
CA MET A 59 1.65 -1.63 10.76
C MET A 59 2.66 -0.66 10.17
N LEU A 60 2.50 -0.32 8.89
CA LEU A 60 3.33 0.66 8.19
C LEU A 60 3.18 2.04 8.83
N ARG A 61 1.96 2.52 9.07
CA ARG A 61 1.70 3.78 9.80
C ARG A 61 2.32 3.78 11.18
N LYS A 62 2.18 2.67 11.93
CA LYS A 62 2.74 2.55 13.28
C LYS A 62 4.26 2.70 13.28
N ARG A 63 4.97 2.11 12.30
CA ARG A 63 6.43 2.20 12.19
C ARG A 63 6.90 3.53 11.62
N LEU A 64 6.23 4.05 10.58
CA LEU A 64 6.55 5.34 9.98
C LEU A 64 6.40 6.51 10.97
N ARG A 65 5.40 6.48 11.85
CA ARG A 65 5.24 7.50 12.90
C ARG A 65 6.44 7.57 13.85
N LYS A 66 7.10 6.44 14.12
CA LYS A 66 8.30 6.42 14.99
C LYS A 66 9.49 7.14 14.37
N VAL A 67 9.48 7.31 13.04
CA VAL A 67 10.53 7.98 12.27
C VAL A 67 10.05 9.32 11.71
N GLY A 68 9.00 9.90 12.31
CA GLY A 68 8.50 11.23 11.98
C GLY A 68 7.60 11.33 10.75
N ILE A 69 7.22 10.21 10.12
CA ILE A 69 6.40 10.20 8.90
C ILE A 69 4.96 9.78 9.24
N SER A 70 4.00 10.68 9.06
CA SER A 70 2.58 10.43 9.37
C SER A 70 1.63 10.58 8.18
N LYS A 71 2.04 11.31 7.14
CA LYS A 71 1.28 11.66 5.93
C LYS A 71 2.27 12.07 4.82
N GLY A 72 1.76 12.40 3.64
CA GLY A 72 2.52 13.02 2.55
C GLY A 72 2.83 12.11 1.38
N PHE A 73 2.19 10.95 1.28
CA PHE A 73 2.30 10.07 0.11
C PHE A 73 1.05 9.24 -0.12
N LYS A 74 0.82 8.92 -1.39
CA LYS A 74 -0.35 8.16 -1.85
C LYS A 74 -0.16 6.67 -1.56
N VAL A 75 -1.25 6.02 -1.17
CA VAL A 75 -1.32 4.56 -1.03
C VAL A 75 -2.53 4.02 -1.75
N VAL A 76 -2.37 2.81 -2.30
CA VAL A 76 -3.45 2.02 -2.89
C VAL A 76 -3.80 0.91 -1.91
N PHE A 77 -5.04 0.90 -1.45
CA PHE A 77 -5.57 -0.09 -0.52
C PHE A 77 -7.05 -0.35 -0.82
N SER A 78 -7.58 -1.49 -0.35
CA SER A 78 -9.01 -1.74 -0.39
C SER A 78 -9.65 -1.45 0.97
N GLU A 79 -10.81 -0.80 0.95
CA GLU A 79 -11.66 -0.50 2.11
C GLU A 79 -12.39 -1.74 2.66
N GLU A 80 -12.33 -2.86 1.93
CA GLU A 80 -12.83 -4.17 2.39
C GLU A 80 -12.07 -4.64 3.63
N LEU A 81 -12.80 -5.16 4.61
CA LEU A 81 -12.19 -5.90 5.72
C LEU A 81 -11.64 -7.22 5.17
N PRO A 82 -10.45 -7.66 5.61
CA PRO A 82 -9.92 -8.94 5.18
C PRO A 82 -10.81 -10.09 5.67
N ASP A 83 -11.07 -11.06 4.81
CA ASP A 83 -11.70 -12.34 5.17
C ASP A 83 -10.74 -13.17 6.04
N GLU A 84 -11.07 -13.34 7.32
CA GLU A 84 -10.24 -14.08 8.27
C GLU A 84 -10.08 -15.56 7.88
N SER A 85 -11.05 -16.14 7.17
CA SER A 85 -10.97 -17.53 6.71
C SER A 85 -9.86 -17.75 5.67
N ALA A 86 -9.44 -16.67 4.99
CA ALA A 86 -8.35 -16.69 4.02
C ALA A 86 -6.97 -16.46 4.64
N ILE A 87 -6.86 -16.36 5.97
CA ILE A 87 -5.61 -16.12 6.70
C ILE A 87 -5.20 -17.40 7.43
N ILE A 88 -4.09 -18.01 7.00
CA ILE A 88 -3.54 -19.21 7.61
C ILE A 88 -2.27 -18.81 8.38
N ALA A 89 -2.24 -19.05 9.69
CA ALA A 89 -1.02 -18.84 10.48
C ALA A 89 0.05 -19.84 10.05
N VAL A 90 1.29 -19.36 9.88
CA VAL A 90 2.45 -20.21 9.55
C VAL A 90 3.57 -19.94 10.56
N GLU A 91 4.27 -20.99 10.97
CA GLU A 91 5.41 -20.90 11.90
C GLU A 91 6.72 -20.69 11.13
N GLU A 92 6.82 -19.58 10.39
CA GLU A 92 8.06 -19.19 9.70
C GLU A 92 8.72 -18.00 10.40
N GLN A 93 10.05 -17.99 10.52
CA GLN A 93 10.81 -16.92 11.19
C GLN A 93 10.49 -15.51 10.66
N ASN A 94 10.20 -15.39 9.37
CA ASN A 94 9.99 -14.10 8.70
C ASN A 94 8.55 -13.87 8.21
N LYS A 95 7.66 -14.84 8.38
CA LYS A 95 6.28 -14.79 7.88
C LYS A 95 5.34 -15.37 8.92
N LYS A 96 4.45 -14.53 9.47
CA LYS A 96 3.50 -14.93 10.53
C LYS A 96 2.24 -15.58 9.99
N SER A 97 1.87 -15.26 8.75
CA SER A 97 0.68 -15.80 8.11
C SER A 97 0.83 -15.80 6.60
N MET A 98 0.15 -16.75 5.97
CA MET A 98 -0.11 -16.78 4.54
C MET A 98 -1.54 -16.31 4.31
N VAL A 99 -1.71 -15.41 3.35
CA VAL A 99 -3.01 -14.80 3.06
C VAL A 99 -3.38 -15.16 1.63
N GLY A 100 -4.50 -15.88 1.47
CA GLY A 100 -5.06 -16.19 0.15
C GLY A 100 -5.40 -14.90 -0.60
N THR A 101 -5.14 -14.85 -1.90
CA THR A 101 -5.41 -13.68 -2.73
C THR A 101 -6.09 -14.12 -4.02
N ILE A 102 -7.19 -13.47 -4.39
CA ILE A 102 -7.85 -13.71 -5.67
C ILE A 102 -7.00 -13.15 -6.82
N SER A 103 -6.89 -13.88 -7.92
CA SER A 103 -5.89 -13.66 -8.98
C SER A 103 -5.91 -12.26 -9.59
N TYR A 104 -7.08 -11.64 -9.76
CA TYR A 104 -7.20 -10.34 -10.42
C TYR A 104 -6.87 -9.15 -9.51
N LEU A 105 -6.97 -9.30 -8.19
CA LEU A 105 -6.92 -8.14 -7.29
C LEU A 105 -5.52 -7.49 -7.21
N PRO A 106 -4.40 -8.25 -7.20
CA PRO A 106 -3.06 -7.66 -7.34
C PRO A 106 -2.89 -6.85 -8.63
N ALA A 107 -3.44 -7.34 -9.75
CA ALA A 107 -3.38 -6.63 -11.03
C ALA A 107 -4.16 -5.30 -10.96
N VAL A 108 -5.36 -5.32 -10.35
CA VAL A 108 -6.13 -4.10 -10.10
C VAL A 108 -5.32 -3.11 -9.24
N PHE A 109 -4.70 -3.55 -8.15
CA PHE A 109 -3.85 -2.68 -7.33
C PHE A 109 -2.71 -2.05 -8.14
N GLY A 110 -2.06 -2.83 -9.02
CA GLY A 110 -1.03 -2.34 -9.93
C GLY A 110 -1.56 -1.27 -10.91
N CYS A 111 -2.71 -1.51 -11.54
CA CYS A 111 -3.37 -0.55 -12.42
C CYS A 111 -3.73 0.75 -11.69
N ILE A 112 -4.25 0.65 -10.46
CA ILE A 112 -4.61 1.82 -9.64
C ILE A 112 -3.37 2.57 -9.15
N CYS A 113 -2.25 1.89 -8.88
CA CYS A 113 -0.96 2.57 -8.66
C CYS A 113 -0.54 3.37 -9.90
N ALA A 114 -0.63 2.78 -11.09
CA ALA A 114 -0.32 3.47 -12.34
C ALA A 114 -1.24 4.68 -12.57
N GLN A 115 -2.54 4.55 -12.29
CA GLN A 115 -3.49 5.67 -12.32
C GLN A 115 -3.02 6.81 -11.39
N ALA A 116 -2.64 6.50 -10.14
CA ALA A 116 -2.18 7.50 -9.19
C ALA A 116 -0.93 8.28 -9.67
N VAL A 117 -0.03 7.61 -10.41
CA VAL A 117 1.13 8.23 -11.06
C VAL A 117 0.67 9.13 -12.20
N MET A 118 -0.15 8.61 -13.12
CA MET A 118 -0.60 9.34 -14.31
C MET A 118 -1.38 10.60 -13.95
N GLU A 119 -2.31 10.53 -12.99
CA GLU A 119 -3.05 11.70 -12.54
C GLU A 119 -2.16 12.77 -11.92
N ASP A 120 -1.03 12.38 -11.31
CA ASP A 120 -0.09 13.30 -10.69
C ASP A 120 0.80 13.98 -11.73
N LEU A 121 1.36 13.19 -12.67
CA LEU A 121 2.21 13.68 -13.74
C LEU A 121 1.42 14.55 -14.74
N LEU A 122 0.15 14.20 -15.00
CA LEU A 122 -0.73 14.96 -15.89
C LEU A 122 -1.46 16.12 -15.19
N GLY A 123 -1.27 16.29 -13.87
CA GLY A 123 -1.92 17.37 -13.11
C GLY A 123 -3.44 17.25 -12.97
N LEU A 124 -4.01 16.07 -13.16
CA LEU A 124 -5.47 15.84 -13.12
C LEU A 124 -6.08 16.04 -11.73
N ASN A 125 -5.25 15.95 -10.67
CA ASN A 125 -5.65 16.14 -9.28
C ASN A 125 -5.62 17.61 -8.80
N GLN A 126 -5.39 18.58 -9.69
CA GLN A 126 -5.33 20.02 -9.36
C GLN A 126 -6.65 20.78 -9.65
N LYS A 127 -7.76 20.06 -9.88
CA LYS A 127 -9.09 20.65 -10.05
C LYS A 127 -9.85 20.74 -8.74
#